data_AF-A0A1B6HP66-F1
#
_entry.id   AF-A0A1B6HP66-F1
#
_cell.length_a   1.000
_cell.length_b   1.000
_cell.length_c   1.000
_cell.angle_alpha   90.00
_cell.angle_beta   90.00
_cell.angle_gamma   90.00
#
_symmetry.space_group_name_H-M   'P 1'
#
loop_
_entity.id
_entity.type
_entity.pdbx_description
1 polymer ?
#
loop_
_entity_poly.entity_id
_entity_poly.type
_entity_poly.pdbx_seq_one_letter_code
_entity_poly.pdbx_strand_id
1 'polypeptide(L)'
;LTPEMYNQLRGLQKKAKDLRAEVRNLRRMSQAQAHAVRETIRDTFIKIRAMVMTGGEGLWSTSTDAERVRISREEDLYKQEMIRLESDLTELEGTVEELRGNVINRKTRVNMSDVENMALILSKSSKTVADLKLRFPSLQEAMRSFLSQEMEKVVCEEKFLKEEPERLESALRRCKKLTGTLVTLKRLASVQEQRLPESRVSPTLDETPPVTPTSGKFVKVGVTGTKSLGI
;
A
#
# COMPACT_ATOMS: atom_id res chain seq x y z
N LEU A 1 -58.88 -12.55 48.37
CA LEU A 1 -58.16 -13.24 47.27
C LEU A 1 -57.90 -14.68 47.69
N THR A 2 -58.15 -15.67 46.83
CA THR A 2 -57.83 -17.07 47.12
C THR A 2 -56.32 -17.32 47.13
N PRO A 3 -55.80 -18.29 47.91
CA PRO A 3 -54.37 -18.62 47.98
C PRO A 3 -53.73 -18.94 46.61
N GLU A 4 -54.51 -19.52 45.69
CA GLU A 4 -54.10 -19.80 44.31
C GLU A 4 -53.79 -18.52 43.52
N MET A 5 -54.61 -17.47 43.67
CA MET A 5 -54.37 -16.19 42.98
C MET A 5 -53.08 -15.52 43.47
N TYR A 6 -52.73 -15.64 44.76
CA TYR A 6 -51.47 -15.14 45.30
C TYR A 6 -50.25 -15.88 44.74
N ASN A 7 -50.34 -17.20 44.57
CA ASN A 7 -49.28 -18.00 43.97
C ASN A 7 -49.08 -17.68 42.49
N GLN A 8 -50.17 -17.46 41.76
CA GLN A 8 -50.15 -17.08 40.34
C GLN A 8 -49.55 -15.69 40.14
N LEU A 9 -49.92 -14.71 40.98
CA LEU A 9 -49.36 -13.36 40.96
C LEU A 9 -47.86 -13.35 41.29
N ARG A 10 -47.44 -14.14 42.29
CA ARG A 10 -46.03 -14.33 42.65
C ARG A 10 -45.23 -14.95 41.49
N GLY A 11 -45.82 -15.94 40.80
CA GLY A 11 -45.22 -16.56 39.61
C GLY A 11 -45.04 -15.58 38.46
N LEU A 12 -46.03 -14.72 38.20
CA LEU A 12 -45.94 -13.66 37.19
C LEU A 12 -44.90 -12.60 37.55
N GLN A 13 -44.83 -12.19 38.81
CA GLN A 13 -43.83 -11.23 39.30
C GLN A 13 -42.41 -11.77 39.15
N LYS A 14 -42.19 -13.05 39.44
CA LYS A 14 -40.90 -13.72 39.22
C LYS A 14 -40.52 -13.72 37.74
N LYS A 15 -41.43 -14.16 36.85
CA LYS A 15 -41.20 -14.13 35.39
C LYS A 15 -40.89 -12.73 34.87
N ALA A 16 -41.59 -11.69 35.35
CA ALA A 16 -41.31 -10.31 34.97
C ALA A 16 -39.92 -9.83 35.43
N LYS A 17 -39.47 -10.26 36.62
CA LYS A 17 -38.13 -9.96 37.13
C LYS A 17 -37.05 -10.68 36.32
N ASP A 18 -37.28 -11.94 35.97
CA ASP A 18 -36.36 -12.75 35.17
C ASP A 18 -36.23 -12.18 33.74
N LEU A 19 -37.36 -11.82 33.10
CA LEU A 19 -37.35 -11.13 31.80
C LEU A 19 -36.61 -9.78 31.84
N ARG A 20 -36.76 -8.99 32.91
CA ARG A 20 -35.98 -7.74 33.09
C ARG A 20 -34.49 -7.99 33.25
N ALA A 21 -34.10 -9.09 33.90
CA ALA A 21 -32.69 -9.47 34.01
C ALA A 21 -32.14 -9.89 32.64
N GLU A 22 -32.92 -10.66 31.88
CA GLU A 22 -32.56 -11.15 30.55
C GLU A 22 -32.43 -10.00 29.53
N VAL A 23 -33.33 -9.03 29.53
CA VAL A 23 -33.22 -7.82 28.69
C VAL A 23 -31.94 -7.03 29.01
N ARG A 24 -31.59 -6.89 30.30
CA ARG A 24 -30.33 -6.23 30.68
C ARG A 24 -29.11 -7.02 30.23
N ASN A 25 -29.19 -8.36 30.28
CA ASN A 25 -28.12 -9.22 29.81
C ASN A 25 -27.95 -9.12 28.28
N LEU A 26 -29.04 -9.22 27.53
CA LEU A 26 -29.08 -9.06 26.08
C LEU A 26 -28.52 -7.70 25.64
N ARG A 27 -28.85 -6.61 26.36
CA ARG A 27 -28.29 -5.28 26.07
C ARG A 27 -26.77 -5.24 26.24
N ARG A 28 -26.23 -5.85 27.29
CA ARG A 28 -24.77 -5.93 27.49
C ARG A 28 -24.10 -6.77 26.40
N MET A 29 -24.68 -7.92 26.08
CA MET A 29 -24.18 -8.80 25.01
C MET A 29 -24.20 -8.08 23.65
N SER A 30 -25.29 -7.39 23.32
CA SER A 30 -25.41 -6.61 22.09
C SER A 30 -24.34 -5.50 22.01
N GLN A 31 -24.09 -4.78 23.10
CA GLN A 31 -23.03 -3.77 23.15
C GLN A 31 -21.64 -4.38 22.95
N ALA A 32 -21.34 -5.50 23.61
CA ALA A 32 -20.07 -6.20 23.45
C ALA A 32 -19.88 -6.74 22.02
N GLN A 33 -20.94 -7.32 21.42
CA GLN A 33 -20.94 -7.77 20.03
C GLN A 33 -20.71 -6.60 19.06
N ALA A 34 -21.33 -5.44 19.28
CA ALA A 34 -21.11 -4.25 18.46
C ALA A 34 -19.65 -3.75 18.52
N HIS A 35 -19.00 -3.85 19.68
CA HIS A 35 -17.57 -3.57 19.79
C HIS A 35 -16.70 -4.58 19.05
N ALA A 36 -16.96 -5.88 19.22
CA ALA A 36 -16.22 -6.93 18.53
C ALA A 36 -16.34 -6.85 17.00
N VAL A 37 -17.55 -6.53 16.50
CA VAL A 37 -17.78 -6.31 15.06
C VAL A 37 -16.97 -5.12 14.56
N ARG A 38 -16.93 -4.00 15.29
CA ARG A 38 -16.11 -2.84 14.90
C ARG A 38 -14.62 -3.14 14.84
N GLU A 39 -14.09 -3.91 15.79
CA GLU A 39 -12.70 -4.37 15.75
C GLU A 39 -12.45 -5.28 14.54
N THR A 40 -13.34 -6.26 14.31
CA THR A 40 -13.23 -7.19 13.17
C THR A 40 -13.24 -6.46 11.83
N ILE A 41 -14.12 -5.45 11.68
CA ILE A 41 -14.15 -4.59 10.48
C ILE A 41 -12.83 -3.84 10.32
N ARG A 42 -12.29 -3.28 11.41
CA ARG A 42 -10.99 -2.57 11.37
C ARG A 42 -9.86 -3.51 10.95
N ASP A 43 -9.78 -4.70 11.55
CA ASP A 43 -8.77 -5.70 11.21
C ASP A 43 -8.90 -6.17 9.76
N THR A 44 -10.13 -6.37 9.28
CA THR A 44 -10.40 -6.73 7.89
C THR A 44 -9.96 -5.61 6.95
N PHE A 45 -10.22 -4.35 7.30
CA PHE A 45 -9.77 -3.20 6.53
C PHE A 45 -8.24 -3.13 6.44
N ILE A 46 -7.54 -3.37 7.55
CA ILE A 46 -6.07 -3.43 7.58
C ILE A 46 -5.56 -4.57 6.68
N LYS A 47 -6.17 -5.76 6.75
CA LYS A 47 -5.80 -6.90 5.89
C LYS A 47 -6.05 -6.62 4.41
N ILE A 48 -7.19 -6.02 4.05
CA ILE A 48 -7.49 -5.62 2.68
C ILE A 48 -6.46 -4.60 2.20
N ARG A 49 -6.16 -3.58 3.01
CA ARG A 49 -5.15 -2.58 2.67
C ARG A 49 -3.77 -3.22 2.46
N ALA A 50 -3.36 -4.12 3.34
CA ALA A 50 -2.11 -4.86 3.20
C ALA A 50 -2.09 -5.69 1.91
N MET A 51 -3.15 -6.45 1.62
CA MET A 51 -3.27 -7.22 0.37
C MET A 51 -3.26 -6.35 -0.89
N VAL A 52 -3.83 -5.14 -0.85
CA VAL A 52 -3.79 -4.20 -1.97
C VAL A 52 -2.37 -3.64 -2.16
N MET A 53 -1.65 -3.37 -1.06
CA MET A 53 -0.26 -2.90 -1.12
C MET A 53 0.67 -4.00 -1.64
N THR A 54 0.58 -5.22 -1.11
CA THR A 54 1.42 -6.36 -1.51
C THR A 54 1.01 -6.96 -2.86
N GLY A 55 -0.29 -6.93 -3.19
CA GLY A 55 -0.84 -7.44 -4.45
C GLY A 55 -0.57 -6.52 -5.64
N GLY A 56 -0.40 -5.21 -5.39
CA GLY A 56 0.23 -4.31 -6.33
C GLY A 56 1.68 -4.74 -6.57
N GLU A 57 2.49 -4.77 -5.53
CA GLU A 57 3.93 -5.07 -5.65
C GLU A 57 4.20 -6.42 -6.34
N GLY A 58 3.43 -7.48 -6.11
CA GLY A 58 3.64 -8.78 -6.76
C GLY A 58 3.35 -8.78 -8.29
N LEU A 59 2.33 -8.06 -8.75
CA LEU A 59 2.01 -7.96 -10.19
C LEU A 59 2.92 -6.97 -10.91
N TRP A 60 3.27 -5.86 -10.24
CA TRP A 60 4.21 -4.87 -10.78
C TRP A 60 5.64 -5.41 -10.77
N SER A 61 6.08 -6.14 -9.73
CA SER A 61 7.40 -6.77 -9.66
C SER A 61 7.57 -7.81 -10.76
N THR A 62 6.61 -8.72 -10.94
CA THR A 62 6.70 -9.73 -12.00
C THR A 62 6.71 -9.12 -13.41
N SER A 63 5.97 -8.04 -13.63
CA SER A 63 6.02 -7.29 -14.90
C SER A 63 7.34 -6.53 -15.08
N THR A 64 7.88 -5.91 -14.02
CA THR A 64 9.19 -5.23 -14.03
C THR A 64 10.33 -6.23 -14.25
N ASP A 65 10.24 -7.43 -13.66
CA ASP A 65 11.23 -8.50 -13.83
C ASP A 65 11.23 -9.05 -15.27
N ALA A 66 10.04 -9.25 -15.85
CA ALA A 66 9.93 -9.63 -17.25
C ALA A 66 10.52 -8.56 -18.20
N GLU A 67 10.23 -7.28 -17.92
CA GLU A 67 10.78 -6.15 -18.67
C GLU A 67 12.30 -6.06 -18.55
N ARG A 68 12.84 -6.22 -17.33
CA ARG A 68 14.28 -6.28 -17.05
C ARG A 68 14.96 -7.37 -17.88
N VAL A 69 14.41 -8.58 -17.87
CA VAL A 69 14.94 -9.72 -18.63
C VAL A 69 14.90 -9.45 -20.13
N ARG A 70 13.82 -8.85 -20.64
CA ARG A 70 13.70 -8.48 -22.04
C ARG A 70 14.78 -7.49 -22.46
N ILE A 71 14.91 -6.37 -21.74
CA ILE A 71 15.89 -5.32 -22.05
C ILE A 71 17.32 -5.88 -21.96
N SER A 72 17.64 -6.65 -20.92
CA SER A 72 18.95 -7.27 -20.76
C SER A 72 19.29 -8.20 -21.93
N ARG A 73 18.31 -8.98 -22.40
CA ARG A 73 18.50 -9.87 -23.56
C ARG A 73 18.77 -9.08 -24.84
N GLU A 74 18.03 -8.01 -25.08
CA GLU A 74 18.25 -7.15 -26.26
C GLU A 74 19.62 -6.45 -26.18
N GLU A 75 20.03 -6.01 -25.00
CA GLU A 75 21.37 -5.45 -24.74
C GLU A 75 22.47 -6.47 -25.06
N ASP A 76 22.35 -7.71 -24.59
CA ASP A 76 23.33 -8.76 -24.83
C ASP A 76 23.43 -9.12 -26.32
N LEU A 77 22.30 -9.21 -27.02
CA LEU A 77 22.28 -9.43 -28.47
C LEU A 77 22.98 -8.30 -29.23
N TYR A 78 22.70 -7.04 -28.88
CA TYR A 78 23.37 -5.89 -29.48
C TYR A 78 24.88 -5.92 -29.25
N LYS A 79 25.32 -6.20 -28.01
CA LYS A 79 26.74 -6.32 -27.66
C LYS A 79 27.43 -7.44 -28.44
N GLN A 80 26.79 -8.61 -28.52
CA GLN A 80 27.35 -9.76 -29.23
C GLN A 80 27.53 -9.46 -30.73
N GLU A 81 26.54 -8.82 -31.36
CA GLU A 81 26.63 -8.42 -32.76
C GLU A 81 27.72 -7.36 -33.00
N MET A 82 27.88 -6.40 -32.07
CA MET A 82 28.95 -5.41 -32.13
C MET A 82 30.33 -6.07 -32.03
N ILE A 83 30.53 -6.99 -31.08
CA ILE A 83 31.80 -7.72 -30.92
C ILE A 83 32.13 -8.52 -32.19
N ARG A 84 31.14 -9.21 -32.77
CA ARG A 84 31.36 -9.97 -34.01
C ARG A 84 31.72 -9.04 -35.17
N LEU A 85 31.01 -7.92 -35.30
CA LEU A 85 31.31 -6.91 -36.32
C LEU A 85 32.73 -6.35 -36.20
N GLU A 86 33.18 -6.04 -34.98
CA GLU A 86 34.55 -5.57 -34.72
C GLU A 86 35.59 -6.64 -35.09
N SER A 87 35.32 -7.90 -34.77
CA SER A 87 36.17 -9.04 -35.19
C SER A 87 36.25 -9.14 -36.72
N ASP A 88 35.09 -9.15 -37.40
CA ASP A 88 35.01 -9.26 -38.86
C ASP A 88 35.76 -8.12 -39.55
N LEU A 89 35.67 -6.90 -39.02
CA LEU A 89 36.39 -5.74 -39.55
C LEU A 89 37.90 -5.83 -39.29
N THR A 90 38.32 -6.23 -38.09
CA THR A 90 39.74 -6.39 -37.75
C THR A 90 40.42 -7.43 -38.62
N GLU A 91 39.77 -8.57 -38.84
CA GLU A 91 40.27 -9.64 -39.71
C GLU A 91 40.33 -9.20 -41.17
N LEU A 92 39.32 -8.46 -41.65
CA LEU A 92 39.30 -7.91 -42.99
C LEU A 92 40.41 -6.88 -43.20
N GLU A 93 40.60 -5.95 -42.25
CA GLU A 93 41.69 -4.97 -42.27
C GLU A 93 43.06 -5.65 -42.37
N GLY A 94 43.29 -6.69 -41.56
CA GLY A 94 44.52 -7.49 -41.63
C GLY A 94 44.72 -8.16 -42.99
N THR A 95 43.67 -8.76 -43.55
CA THR A 95 43.72 -9.42 -44.87
C THR A 95 43.99 -8.43 -46.00
N VAL A 96 43.34 -7.26 -45.96
CA VAL A 96 43.54 -6.18 -46.94
C VAL A 96 44.95 -5.63 -46.85
N GLU A 97 45.46 -5.42 -45.64
CA GLU A 97 46.81 -4.89 -45.45
C GLU A 97 47.89 -5.89 -45.87
N GLU A 98 47.69 -7.18 -45.60
CA GLU A 98 48.58 -8.23 -46.09
C GLU A 98 48.62 -8.28 -47.62
N LEU A 99 47.46 -8.26 -48.29
CA LEU A 99 47.41 -8.25 -49.75
C LEU A 99 48.10 -7.00 -50.31
N ARG A 100 47.82 -5.82 -49.75
CA ARG A 100 48.48 -4.55 -50.13
C ARG A 100 49.99 -4.66 -49.96
N GLY A 101 50.46 -5.19 -48.83
CA GLY A 101 51.88 -5.40 -48.54
C GLY A 101 52.55 -6.35 -49.53
N ASN A 102 51.89 -7.44 -49.89
CA ASN A 102 52.38 -8.40 -50.88
C ASN A 102 52.50 -7.78 -52.29
N VAL A 103 51.52 -6.96 -52.69
CA VAL A 103 51.56 -6.24 -53.98
C VAL A 103 52.73 -5.26 -54.03
N ILE A 104 52.89 -4.45 -52.99
CA ILE A 104 53.92 -3.38 -52.96
C ILE A 104 55.32 -3.98 -52.80
N ASN A 105 55.51 -4.83 -51.79
CA ASN A 105 56.84 -5.27 -51.35
C ASN A 105 57.32 -6.53 -52.06
N ARG A 106 56.39 -7.42 -52.45
CA ARG A 106 56.71 -8.70 -53.09
C ARG A 106 56.34 -8.75 -54.57
N LYS A 107 55.75 -7.66 -55.11
CA LYS A 107 55.28 -7.54 -56.50
C LYS A 107 54.35 -8.68 -56.91
N THR A 108 53.57 -9.20 -55.97
CA THR A 108 52.59 -10.26 -56.25
C THR A 108 51.43 -9.69 -57.06
N ARG A 109 50.90 -10.49 -58.00
CA ARG A 109 49.70 -10.12 -58.75
C ARG A 109 48.46 -10.25 -57.85
N VAL A 110 47.54 -9.29 -57.96
CA VAL A 110 46.23 -9.34 -57.29
C VAL A 110 45.30 -10.29 -58.02
N ASN A 111 44.59 -11.13 -57.26
CA ASN A 111 43.50 -11.95 -57.77
C ASN A 111 42.16 -11.23 -57.57
N MET A 112 41.37 -11.13 -58.64
CA MET A 112 40.10 -10.40 -58.63
C MET A 112 39.07 -11.06 -57.70
N SER A 113 39.04 -12.40 -57.64
CA SER A 113 38.10 -13.10 -56.76
C SER A 113 38.31 -12.75 -55.29
N ASP A 114 39.56 -12.56 -54.88
CA ASP A 114 39.90 -12.27 -53.49
C ASP A 114 39.46 -10.85 -53.13
N VAL A 115 39.61 -9.91 -54.06
CA VAL A 115 39.11 -8.53 -53.91
C VAL A 115 37.58 -8.50 -53.84
N GLU A 116 36.90 -9.24 -54.70
CA GLU A 116 35.43 -9.36 -54.68
C GLU A 116 34.92 -9.96 -53.36
N ASN A 117 35.61 -11.00 -52.84
CA ASN A 117 35.28 -11.61 -51.56
C ASN A 117 35.46 -10.62 -50.39
N MET A 118 36.58 -9.89 -50.34
CA MET A 118 36.81 -8.86 -49.33
C MET A 118 35.76 -7.73 -49.42
N ALA A 119 35.41 -7.29 -50.63
CA ALA A 119 34.36 -6.29 -50.84
C ALA A 119 32.98 -6.79 -50.38
N LEU A 120 32.68 -8.08 -50.56
CA LEU A 120 31.46 -8.70 -50.08
C LEU A 120 31.40 -8.74 -48.55
N ILE A 121 32.51 -9.10 -47.88
CA ILE A 121 32.61 -9.08 -46.41
C ILE A 121 32.40 -7.65 -45.91
N LEU A 122 33.10 -6.67 -46.49
CA LEU A 122 32.94 -5.25 -46.15
C LEU A 122 31.50 -4.78 -46.30
N SER A 123 30.81 -5.21 -47.37
CA SER A 123 29.40 -4.88 -47.61
C SER A 123 28.48 -5.47 -46.53
N LYS A 124 28.73 -6.71 -46.09
CA LYS A 124 27.97 -7.33 -44.99
C LYS A 124 28.21 -6.62 -43.65
N SER A 125 29.47 -6.29 -43.35
CA SER A 125 29.83 -5.53 -42.14
C SER A 125 29.17 -4.14 -42.15
N SER A 126 29.18 -3.45 -43.30
CA SER A 126 28.52 -2.14 -43.48
C SER A 126 27.01 -2.21 -43.26
N LYS A 127 26.37 -3.28 -43.73
CA LYS A 127 24.94 -3.51 -43.49
C LYS A 127 24.66 -3.76 -42.00
N THR A 128 25.49 -4.56 -41.34
CA THR A 128 25.38 -4.83 -39.90
C THR A 128 25.52 -3.54 -39.08
N VAL A 129 26.45 -2.66 -39.45
CA VAL A 129 26.58 -1.31 -38.85
C VAL A 129 25.28 -0.51 -39.00
N ALA A 130 24.68 -0.49 -40.19
CA ALA A 130 23.44 0.24 -40.43
C ALA A 130 22.28 -0.30 -39.57
N ASP A 131 22.16 -1.63 -39.47
CA ASP A 131 21.12 -2.30 -38.68
C ASP A 131 21.31 -2.08 -37.17
N LEU A 132 22.55 -2.10 -36.67
CA LEU A 132 22.87 -1.76 -35.28
C LEU A 132 22.55 -0.29 -34.98
N LYS A 133 22.96 0.63 -35.85
CA LYS A 133 22.66 2.07 -35.71
C LYS A 133 21.17 2.38 -35.71
N LEU A 134 20.38 1.60 -36.46
CA LEU A 134 18.92 1.75 -36.49
C LEU A 134 18.28 1.28 -35.17
N ARG A 135 18.74 0.16 -34.61
CA ARG A 135 18.17 -0.43 -33.38
C ARG A 135 18.63 0.25 -32.09
N PHE A 136 19.86 0.77 -32.06
CA PHE A 136 20.47 1.30 -30.84
C PHE A 136 19.64 2.41 -30.15
N PRO A 137 19.05 3.40 -30.86
CA PRO A 137 18.27 4.44 -30.21
C PRO A 137 17.08 3.90 -29.39
N SER A 138 16.34 2.93 -29.95
CA SER A 138 15.20 2.32 -29.27
C SER A 138 15.63 1.50 -28.05
N LEU A 139 16.70 0.72 -28.17
CA LEU A 139 17.29 -0.02 -27.04
C LEU A 139 17.77 0.94 -25.94
N GLN A 140 18.48 2.01 -26.32
CA GLN A 140 18.95 3.03 -25.39
C GLN A 140 17.80 3.71 -24.65
N GLU A 141 16.73 4.07 -25.35
CA GLU A 141 15.55 4.67 -24.75
C GLU A 141 14.86 3.72 -23.77
N ALA A 142 14.66 2.46 -24.16
CA ALA A 142 14.07 1.44 -23.28
C ALA A 142 14.90 1.24 -22.01
N MET A 143 16.22 1.09 -22.15
CA MET A 143 17.14 0.98 -21.01
C MET A 143 17.08 2.20 -20.09
N ARG A 144 17.11 3.42 -20.64
CA ARG A 144 17.02 4.66 -19.86
C ARG A 144 15.70 4.77 -19.11
N SER A 145 14.59 4.52 -19.79
CA SER A 145 13.25 4.59 -19.21
C SER A 145 13.11 3.62 -18.04
N PHE A 146 13.55 2.37 -18.24
CA PHE A 146 13.54 1.35 -17.19
C PHE A 146 14.39 1.75 -15.99
N LEU A 147 15.63 2.20 -16.21
CA LEU A 147 16.53 2.64 -15.14
C LEU A 147 15.98 3.84 -14.38
N SER A 148 15.35 4.80 -15.07
CA SER A 148 14.71 5.95 -14.43
C SER A 148 13.55 5.52 -13.53
N GLN A 149 12.69 4.61 -13.98
CA GLN A 149 11.59 4.10 -13.15
C GLN A 149 12.10 3.35 -11.91
N GLU A 150 13.12 2.50 -12.07
CA GLU A 150 13.72 1.80 -10.94
C GLU A 150 14.37 2.78 -9.95
N MET A 151 15.02 3.83 -10.46
CA MET A 151 15.60 4.88 -9.62
C MET A 151 14.52 5.62 -8.81
N GLU A 152 13.37 5.93 -9.40
CA GLU A 152 12.26 6.55 -8.67
C GLU A 152 11.77 5.68 -7.50
N LYS A 153 11.66 4.36 -7.70
CA LYS A 153 11.31 3.42 -6.62
C LYS A 153 12.33 3.47 -5.49
N VAL A 154 13.63 3.38 -5.84
CA VAL A 154 14.73 3.46 -4.86
C VAL A 154 14.68 4.77 -4.07
N VAL A 155 14.46 5.90 -4.74
CA VAL A 155 14.35 7.21 -4.08
C VAL A 155 13.17 7.26 -3.10
N CYS A 156 12.02 6.69 -3.47
CA CYS A 156 10.87 6.60 -2.57
C CYS A 156 11.14 5.72 -1.35
N GLU A 157 11.78 4.56 -1.54
CA GLU A 157 12.15 3.65 -0.46
C GLU A 157 13.16 4.30 0.50
N GLU A 158 14.21 4.92 -0.03
CA GLU A 158 15.20 5.68 0.74
C GLU A 158 14.55 6.79 1.57
N LYS A 159 13.59 7.51 0.98
CA LYS A 159 12.83 8.54 1.69
C LYS A 159 12.05 7.95 2.87
N PHE A 160 11.37 6.81 2.67
CA PHE A 160 10.66 6.12 3.75
C PHE A 160 11.62 5.73 4.88
N LEU A 161 12.75 5.09 4.54
CA LEU A 161 13.74 4.66 5.53
C LEU A 161 14.30 5.83 6.34
N LYS A 162 14.47 7.00 5.72
CA LYS A 162 14.92 8.21 6.39
C LYS A 162 13.86 8.83 7.31
N GLU A 163 12.59 8.82 6.92
CA GLU A 163 11.50 9.49 7.65
C GLU A 163 10.89 8.63 8.78
N GLU A 164 10.89 7.30 8.63
CA GLU A 164 10.18 6.41 9.55
C GLU A 164 10.71 6.43 11.00
N PRO A 165 12.02 6.51 11.28
CA PRO A 165 12.53 6.57 12.65
C PRO A 165 11.97 7.76 13.43
N GLU A 166 11.95 8.96 12.83
CA GLU A 166 11.42 10.18 13.45
C GLU A 166 9.91 10.07 13.71
N ARG A 167 9.17 9.45 12.77
CA ARG A 167 7.73 9.19 12.94
C ARG A 167 7.48 8.24 14.11
N LEU A 168 8.27 7.17 14.23
CA LEU A 168 8.20 6.21 15.33
C LEU A 168 8.54 6.87 16.67
N GLU A 169 9.59 7.68 16.72
CA GLU A 169 9.94 8.42 17.94
C GLU A 169 8.81 9.37 18.39
N SER A 170 8.23 10.10 17.45
CA SER A 170 7.09 10.98 17.72
C SER A 170 5.88 10.21 18.27
N ALA A 171 5.59 9.04 17.70
CA ALA A 171 4.55 8.15 18.21
C ALA A 171 4.88 7.66 19.63
N LEU A 172 6.11 7.22 19.89
CA LEU A 172 6.55 6.76 21.21
C LEU A 172 6.44 7.86 22.26
N ARG A 173 6.83 9.11 21.94
CA ARG A 173 6.65 10.27 22.84
C ARG A 173 5.18 10.47 23.22
N ARG A 174 4.27 10.37 22.25
CA ARG A 174 2.81 10.46 22.50
C ARG A 174 2.31 9.32 23.38
N CYS A 175 2.75 8.09 23.12
CA CYS A 175 2.42 6.92 23.95
C CYS A 175 2.88 7.11 25.41
N LYS A 176 4.10 7.62 25.63
CA LYS A 176 4.62 7.92 26.98
C LYS A 176 3.77 8.96 27.70
N LYS A 177 3.37 10.04 27.01
CA LYS A 177 2.49 11.08 27.56
C LYS A 177 1.13 10.52 27.97
N LEU A 178 0.48 9.77 27.08
CA LEU A 178 -0.81 9.12 27.36
C LEU A 178 -0.71 8.13 28.53
N THR A 179 0.37 7.35 28.57
CA THR A 179 0.64 6.41 29.68
C THR A 179 0.72 7.17 31.01
N GLY A 180 1.46 8.29 31.06
CA GLY A 180 1.50 9.16 32.24
C GLY A 180 0.12 9.67 32.66
N THR A 181 -0.70 10.13 31.71
CA THR A 181 -2.09 10.56 31.99
C THR A 181 -2.94 9.42 32.55
N LEU A 182 -2.86 8.22 31.97
CA LEU A 182 -3.61 7.06 32.44
C LEU A 182 -3.20 6.63 33.86
N VAL A 183 -1.91 6.68 34.19
CA VAL A 183 -1.42 6.41 35.55
C VAL A 183 -2.03 7.39 36.55
N THR A 184 -2.06 8.68 36.22
CA THR A 184 -2.70 9.70 37.07
C THR A 184 -4.20 9.46 37.23
N LEU A 185 -4.92 9.18 36.14
CA LEU A 185 -6.35 8.87 36.19
C LEU A 185 -6.65 7.63 37.04
N LYS A 186 -5.83 6.58 36.94
CA LYS A 186 -5.96 5.37 37.76
C LYS A 186 -5.79 5.67 39.25
N ARG A 187 -4.82 6.51 39.62
CA ARG A 187 -4.63 6.96 41.01
C ARG A 187 -5.83 7.76 41.52
N LEU A 188 -6.33 8.71 40.73
CA LEU A 188 -7.51 9.51 41.08
C LEU A 188 -8.77 8.64 41.25
N ALA A 189 -9.00 7.70 40.34
CA ALA A 189 -10.12 6.76 40.43
C ALA A 189 -10.06 5.90 41.70
N SER A 190 -8.88 5.35 42.02
CA SER A 190 -8.68 4.57 43.25
C SER A 190 -8.95 5.39 44.52
N VAL A 191 -8.54 6.66 44.54
CA VAL A 191 -8.80 7.58 45.65
C VAL A 191 -10.29 7.96 45.76
N GLN A 192 -11.02 8.01 44.64
CA GLN A 192 -12.47 8.25 44.64
C GLN A 192 -13.26 7.02 45.09
N GLU A 193 -12.83 5.82 44.70
CA GLU A 193 -13.45 4.55 45.10
C GLU A 193 -13.36 4.32 46.62
N GLN A 194 -12.24 4.69 47.25
CA GLN A 194 -12.09 4.67 48.72
C GLN A 194 -12.94 5.71 49.47
N ARG A 195 -13.45 6.74 48.78
CA ARG A 195 -14.26 7.82 49.40
C ARG A 195 -15.77 7.63 49.23
N LEU A 196 -16.22 6.64 48.48
CA LEU A 196 -17.64 6.32 48.37
C LEU A 196 -18.10 5.55 49.63
N PRO A 197 -19.04 6.08 50.44
CA PRO A 197 -19.67 5.29 51.49
C PRO A 197 -20.52 4.19 50.82
N GLU A 198 -20.49 2.96 51.36
CA GLU A 198 -21.48 1.91 51.10
C GLU A 198 -22.87 2.36 51.59
N SER A 199 -23.49 3.32 50.91
CA SER A 199 -24.86 3.72 51.19
C SER A 199 -25.58 4.00 49.87
N ARG A 200 -25.98 2.91 49.22
CA ARG A 200 -27.21 2.88 48.43
C ARG A 200 -27.97 1.60 48.75
N VAL A 201 -28.32 1.46 50.03
CA VAL A 201 -29.45 0.63 50.42
C VAL A 201 -30.71 1.45 50.11
N SER A 202 -31.42 1.06 49.05
CA SER A 202 -32.83 1.34 48.72
C SER A 202 -33.30 2.80 48.51
N PRO A 203 -33.95 3.11 47.38
CA PRO A 203 -35.11 3.98 47.36
C PRO A 203 -36.38 3.12 47.33
N THR A 204 -37.20 3.28 48.38
CA THR A 204 -38.60 2.86 48.42
C THR A 204 -39.40 3.56 47.33
N LEU A 205 -40.40 2.84 46.81
CA LEU A 205 -41.42 3.31 45.89
C LEU A 205 -42.34 4.37 46.54
N ASP A 206 -43.01 5.10 45.64
CA ASP A 206 -44.24 5.88 45.80
C ASP A 206 -44.14 7.32 46.32
N GLU A 207 -44.17 8.29 45.40
CA GLU A 207 -45.32 9.20 45.25
C GLU A 207 -45.23 10.06 43.97
N THR A 208 -46.34 10.07 43.23
CA THR A 208 -46.76 11.07 42.23
C THR A 208 -48.21 11.42 42.58
N PRO A 209 -48.81 12.59 42.26
CA PRO A 209 -48.37 13.84 41.60
C PRO A 209 -48.91 15.12 42.37
N PRO A 210 -49.16 16.35 41.83
CA PRO A 210 -50.02 16.66 40.67
C PRO A 210 -49.43 17.67 39.65
N VAL A 211 -50.02 17.62 38.46
CA VAL A 211 -49.82 18.49 37.31
C VAL A 211 -50.78 19.68 37.42
N THR A 212 -50.35 20.90 37.08
CA THR A 212 -51.27 21.96 36.61
C THR A 212 -50.61 22.83 35.54
N PRO A 213 -51.40 23.40 34.61
CA PRO A 213 -50.95 23.84 33.29
C PRO A 213 -50.70 25.34 33.23
N THR A 214 -49.73 25.79 32.42
CA THR A 214 -49.71 27.17 31.91
C THR A 214 -49.29 27.20 30.45
N SER A 215 -50.18 27.81 29.68
CA SER A 215 -50.15 28.04 28.24
C SER A 215 -48.95 28.84 27.73
N GLY A 216 -48.51 28.45 26.52
CA GLY A 216 -48.37 29.36 25.39
C GLY A 216 -47.19 30.34 25.36
N LYS A 217 -46.23 30.08 24.47
CA LYS A 217 -45.82 31.06 23.44
C LYS A 217 -45.13 30.39 22.26
N PHE A 218 -45.61 30.78 21.08
CA PHE A 218 -45.24 30.36 19.74
C PHE A 218 -43.95 31.07 19.25
N VAL A 219 -43.23 30.39 18.34
CA VAL A 219 -42.41 30.94 17.21
C VAL A 219 -41.03 31.52 17.58
N LYS A 220 -39.91 31.10 16.98
CA LYS A 220 -39.60 31.16 15.54
C LYS A 220 -38.47 30.21 15.14
N VAL A 221 -38.73 29.41 14.10
CA VAL A 221 -37.75 28.62 13.35
C VAL A 221 -37.01 29.57 12.42
N GLY A 222 -35.69 29.64 12.53
CA GLY A 222 -34.81 30.28 11.54
C GLY A 222 -34.28 29.23 10.58
N VAL A 223 -34.86 29.16 9.39
CA VAL A 223 -34.27 28.52 8.21
C VAL A 223 -33.95 29.63 7.21
N THR A 224 -32.67 29.86 6.98
CA THR A 224 -32.05 30.48 5.80
C THR A 224 -30.61 29.93 5.76
N GLY A 225 -29.98 29.54 4.66
CA GLY A 225 -30.35 29.50 3.26
C GLY A 225 -29.18 28.84 2.51
N THR A 226 -29.55 28.16 1.44
CA THR A 226 -28.75 27.61 0.33
C THR A 226 -27.58 28.47 -0.15
N LYS A 227 -26.42 27.84 -0.43
CA LYS A 227 -25.52 28.07 -1.59
C LYS A 227 -24.80 26.74 -1.86
N SER A 228 -25.23 25.91 -2.80
CA SER A 228 -25.03 25.92 -4.26
C SER A 228 -23.56 25.97 -4.71
N LEU A 229 -23.24 24.99 -5.56
CA LEU A 229 -21.98 24.67 -6.23
C LEU A 229 -21.42 25.83 -7.06
N GLY A 230 -20.11 25.75 -7.33
CA GLY A 230 -19.52 26.36 -8.52
C GLY A 230 -17.98 26.32 -8.56
N ILE A 231 -17.47 25.36 -9.33
CA ILE A 231 -16.10 25.19 -9.89
C ILE A 231 -15.03 24.69 -8.93
#